data_AF-A0A1V3C796-F1
#
_entry.id   AF-A0A1V3C796-F1
#
_cell.length_a   1.000
_cell.length_b   1.000
_cell.length_c   1.000
_cell.angle_alpha   90.00
_cell.angle_beta   90.00
_cell.angle_gamma   90.00
#
_symmetry.space_group_name_H-M   'P 1'
#
loop_
_entity.id
_entity.type
_entity.pdbx_description
1 polymer ?
#
loop_
_entity_poly.entity_id
_entity_poly.type
_entity_poly.pdbx_seq_one_letter_code
_entity_poly.pdbx_strand_id
1 'polypeptide(L)'
;MSKWNIQPSDVGGVLTAVAAHIGEEGGSEGLVGAMTAVEELVTEISTEANSAPVSVALGEFAQHNFDLMGDMASLTVSAVSGASEATTQYVNGNLDMAAEAQENAGVVPEPPTYGPNVPV
;
A
#
# COMPACT_ATOMS: atom_id res chain seq x y z
N MET A 1 -33.53 0.28 8.99
CA MET A 1 -32.26 -0.21 9.55
C MET A 1 -31.18 0.11 8.54
N SER A 2 -30.09 0.77 8.94
CA SER A 2 -28.91 0.87 8.07
C SER A 2 -28.50 -0.55 7.69
N LYS A 3 -28.08 -0.77 6.43
CA LYS A 3 -27.52 -2.06 6.00
C LYS A 3 -26.25 -2.45 6.78
N TRP A 4 -25.71 -1.50 7.52
CA TRP A 4 -24.50 -1.62 8.31
C TRP A 4 -24.88 -2.05 9.73
N ASN A 5 -24.31 -3.18 10.14
CA ASN A 5 -24.36 -3.73 11.50
C ASN A 5 -22.93 -4.11 11.91
N ILE A 6 -22.09 -3.09 12.07
CA ILE A 6 -20.67 -3.24 12.42
C ILE A 6 -20.43 -2.75 13.85
N GLN A 7 -19.46 -3.36 14.53
CA GLN A 7 -18.94 -2.88 15.80
C GLN A 7 -17.70 -2.01 15.51
N PRO A 8 -17.72 -0.69 15.77
CA PRO A 8 -16.60 0.19 15.44
C PRO A 8 -15.27 -0.22 16.10
N SER A 9 -15.32 -0.78 17.31
CA SER A 9 -14.15 -1.31 18.00
C SER A 9 -13.48 -2.46 17.25
N ASP A 10 -14.29 -3.36 16.71
CA ASP A 10 -13.81 -4.55 16.00
C ASP A 10 -13.20 -4.15 14.66
N VAL A 11 -13.82 -3.18 13.98
CA VAL A 11 -13.25 -2.57 12.77
C VAL A 11 -11.91 -1.93 13.08
N GLY A 12 -11.82 -1.12 14.13
CA GLY A 12 -10.55 -0.51 14.57
C GLY A 12 -9.45 -1.55 14.78
N GLY A 13 -9.76 -2.67 15.45
CA GLY A 13 -8.81 -3.77 15.64
C GLY A 13 -8.32 -4.38 14.33
N VAL A 14 -9.22 -4.62 13.37
CA VAL A 14 -8.85 -5.14 12.04
C VAL A 14 -7.98 -4.13 11.29
N LEU A 15 -8.35 -2.85 11.29
CA LEU A 15 -7.58 -1.81 10.60
C LEU A 15 -6.17 -1.65 11.18
N THR A 16 -6.01 -1.69 12.50
CA THR A 16 -4.70 -1.69 13.15
C THR A 16 -3.87 -2.92 12.76
N ALA A 17 -4.47 -4.11 12.74
CA ALA A 17 -3.78 -5.33 12.34
C ALA A 17 -3.33 -5.30 10.87
N VAL A 18 -4.17 -4.78 9.96
CA VAL A 18 -3.82 -4.64 8.55
C VAL A 18 -2.73 -3.60 8.36
N ALA A 19 -2.80 -2.45 9.03
CA ALA A 19 -1.76 -1.43 8.99
C ALA A 19 -0.39 -1.96 9.46
N ALA A 20 -0.38 -2.84 10.47
CA ALA A 20 0.84 -3.47 10.96
C ALA A 20 1.55 -4.36 9.91
N HIS A 21 0.83 -4.89 8.90
CA HIS A 21 1.45 -5.63 7.81
C HIS A 21 2.27 -4.74 6.86
N ILE A 22 1.97 -3.44 6.76
CA ILE A 22 2.84 -2.51 6.03
C ILE A 22 4.17 -2.35 6.77
N GLY A 23 4.14 -2.34 8.11
CA GLY A 23 5.29 -2.02 8.95
C GLY A 23 5.45 -0.51 9.13
N GLU A 24 6.46 -0.14 9.91
CA GLU A 24 6.78 1.26 10.24
C GLU A 24 8.05 1.70 9.48
N GLU A 25 8.12 2.98 9.15
CA GLU A 25 9.32 3.56 8.53
C GLU A 25 10.52 3.43 9.47
N GLY A 26 11.62 2.84 8.97
CA GLY A 26 12.80 2.52 9.79
C GLY A 26 12.69 1.25 10.64
N GLY A 27 11.56 0.52 10.56
CA GLY A 27 11.39 -0.80 11.13
C GLY A 27 11.94 -1.91 10.23
N SER A 28 12.22 -3.08 10.82
CA SER A 28 12.68 -4.28 10.11
C SER A 28 11.57 -5.31 9.86
N GLU A 29 10.31 -4.96 10.17
CA GLU A 29 9.14 -5.84 10.02
C GLU A 29 8.18 -5.31 8.96
N GLY A 30 7.20 -6.13 8.58
CA GLY A 30 6.19 -5.76 7.57
C GLY A 30 6.77 -5.63 6.16
N LEU A 31 5.95 -5.06 5.27
CA LEU A 31 6.31 -4.82 3.87
C LEU A 31 7.52 -3.88 3.74
N VAL A 32 7.59 -2.81 4.55
CA VAL A 32 8.72 -1.86 4.55
C VAL A 32 10.02 -2.57 4.91
N GLY A 33 10.04 -3.40 5.95
CA GLY A 33 11.22 -4.17 6.32
C GLY A 33 11.64 -5.16 5.22
N ALA A 34 10.67 -5.81 4.57
CA ALA A 34 10.94 -6.70 3.43
C ALA A 34 11.53 -5.95 2.23
N MET A 35 11.05 -4.74 1.92
CA MET A 35 11.59 -3.90 0.85
C MET A 35 13.06 -3.54 1.11
N THR A 36 13.39 -3.08 2.32
CA THR A 36 14.78 -2.78 2.71
C THR A 36 15.67 -4.01 2.60
N ALA A 37 15.21 -5.17 3.09
CA ALA A 37 15.98 -6.41 3.02
C ALA A 37 16.24 -6.85 1.57
N VAL A 38 15.27 -6.67 0.66
CA VAL A 38 15.46 -6.96 -0.77
C VAL A 38 16.48 -6.00 -1.39
N GLU A 39 16.43 -4.72 -1.06
CA GLU A 39 17.41 -3.72 -1.56
C GLU A 39 18.84 -4.09 -1.18
N GLU A 40 19.04 -4.41 0.11
CA GLU A 40 20.34 -4.82 0.65
C GLU A 40 20.83 -6.10 -0.04
N LEU A 41 20.00 -7.15 -0.10
CA LEU A 41 20.37 -8.42 -0.71
C LEU A 41 20.67 -8.30 -2.20
N VAL A 42 19.88 -7.53 -2.95
CA VAL A 42 20.15 -7.30 -4.38
C VAL A 42 21.49 -6.61 -4.58
N THR A 43 21.81 -5.63 -3.74
CA THR A 43 23.07 -4.89 -3.80
C THR A 43 24.27 -5.79 -3.46
N GLU A 44 24.15 -6.60 -2.41
CA GLU A 44 25.16 -7.57 -2.00
C GLU A 44 25.41 -8.63 -3.08
N ILE A 45 24.35 -9.25 -3.60
CA ILE A 45 24.46 -10.28 -4.64
C ILE A 45 25.07 -9.68 -5.92
N SER A 46 24.68 -8.48 -6.32
CA SER A 46 25.25 -7.81 -7.49
C SER A 46 26.75 -7.55 -7.31
N THR A 47 27.16 -7.12 -6.12
CA THR A 47 28.57 -6.87 -5.79
C THR A 47 29.40 -8.16 -5.81
N GLU A 48 28.91 -9.22 -5.18
CA GLU A 48 29.61 -10.51 -5.11
C GLU A 48 29.66 -11.22 -6.47
N ALA A 49 28.57 -11.16 -7.24
CA ALA A 49 28.51 -11.76 -8.56
C ALA A 49 29.50 -11.11 -9.55
N ASN A 50 29.80 -9.82 -9.36
CA ASN A 50 30.74 -9.03 -10.16
C ASN A 50 30.59 -9.27 -11.69
N SER A 51 29.34 -9.33 -12.14
CA SER A 51 28.98 -9.75 -13.49
C SER A 51 27.91 -8.82 -14.04
N ALA A 52 28.28 -8.03 -15.05
CA ALA A 52 27.39 -7.02 -15.61
C ALA A 52 26.02 -7.57 -16.08
N PRO A 53 25.93 -8.75 -16.75
CA PRO A 53 24.63 -9.34 -17.09
C PRO A 53 23.78 -9.70 -15.86
N VAL A 54 24.42 -10.17 -14.77
CA VAL A 54 23.72 -10.50 -13.53
C VAL A 54 23.22 -9.23 -12.84
N SER A 55 24.05 -8.19 -12.78
CA SER A 55 23.65 -6.89 -12.21
C SER A 55 22.46 -6.27 -12.95
N VAL A 56 22.41 -6.37 -14.28
CA VAL A 56 21.25 -5.91 -15.07
C VAL A 56 20.00 -6.70 -14.72
N ALA A 57 20.06 -8.03 -14.71
CA ALA A 57 18.92 -8.88 -14.37
C ALA A 57 18.40 -8.64 -12.94
N LEU A 58 19.31 -8.43 -11.99
CA LEU A 58 18.97 -8.07 -10.61
C LEU A 58 18.31 -6.70 -10.52
N GLY A 59 18.77 -5.72 -11.29
CA GLY A 59 18.15 -4.39 -11.38
C GLY A 59 16.73 -4.45 -11.92
N GLU A 60 16.49 -5.22 -12.99
CA GLU A 60 15.15 -5.42 -13.56
C GLU A 60 14.23 -6.15 -12.58
N PHE A 61 14.74 -7.18 -11.90
CA PHE A 61 14.02 -7.88 -10.84
C PHE A 61 13.64 -6.93 -9.70
N ALA A 62 14.61 -6.16 -9.20
CA ALA A 62 14.38 -5.20 -8.12
C ALA A 62 13.32 -4.16 -8.50
N GLN A 63 13.47 -3.54 -9.67
CA GLN A 63 12.51 -2.55 -10.19
C GLN A 63 11.08 -3.11 -10.22
N HIS A 64 10.87 -4.26 -10.86
CA HIS A 64 9.56 -4.85 -10.99
C HIS A 64 8.91 -5.15 -9.63
N ASN A 65 9.69 -5.69 -8.69
CA ASN A 65 9.17 -6.05 -7.38
C ASN A 65 8.94 -4.82 -6.49
N PHE A 66 9.78 -3.78 -6.58
CA PHE A 66 9.55 -2.52 -5.86
C PHE A 66 8.29 -1.81 -6.34
N ASP A 67 8.03 -1.79 -7.65
CA ASP A 67 6.79 -1.24 -8.20
C ASP A 67 5.57 -2.02 -7.65
N LEU A 68 5.61 -3.36 -7.67
CA LEU A 68 4.54 -4.20 -7.15
C LEU A 68 4.33 -4.02 -5.63
N MET A 69 5.40 -3.94 -4.84
CA MET A 69 5.32 -3.70 -3.40
C MET A 69 4.79 -2.29 -3.10
N GLY A 70 5.16 -1.29 -3.90
CA GLY A 70 4.61 0.06 -3.85
C GLY A 70 3.10 0.06 -4.08
N ASP A 71 2.63 -0.61 -5.13
CA ASP A 71 1.20 -0.74 -5.43
C ASP A 71 0.43 -1.43 -4.29
N MET A 72 1.00 -2.49 -3.71
CA MET A 72 0.43 -3.17 -2.55
C MET A 72 0.32 -2.24 -1.34
N ALA A 73 1.34 -1.44 -1.07
CA ALA A 73 1.34 -0.47 0.02
C ALA A 73 0.25 0.61 -0.23
N SER A 74 0.20 1.19 -1.42
CA SER A 74 -0.79 2.19 -1.80
C SER A 74 -2.23 1.67 -1.69
N LEU A 75 -2.48 0.45 -2.19
CA LEU A 75 -3.78 -0.20 -2.08
C LEU A 75 -4.18 -0.43 -0.63
N THR A 76 -3.24 -0.91 0.19
CA THR A 76 -3.48 -1.18 1.60
C THR A 76 -3.79 0.11 2.37
N VAL A 77 -3.01 1.17 2.16
CA VAL A 77 -3.25 2.49 2.77
C VAL A 77 -4.60 3.05 2.35
N SER A 78 -4.95 2.98 1.05
CA SER A 78 -6.24 3.44 0.55
C SER A 78 -7.41 2.66 1.18
N ALA A 79 -7.30 1.33 1.25
CA ALA A 79 -8.33 0.48 1.84
C ALA A 79 -8.51 0.75 3.35
N VAL A 80 -7.42 0.85 4.11
CA VAL A 80 -7.46 1.12 5.55
C VAL A 80 -8.06 2.51 5.82
N SER A 81 -7.63 3.51 5.06
CA SER A 81 -8.11 4.89 5.23
C SER A 81 -9.58 5.03 4.88
N GLY A 82 -10.01 4.47 3.74
CA GLY A 82 -11.41 4.48 3.30
C GLY A 82 -12.32 3.74 4.28
N ALA A 83 -11.90 2.58 4.79
CA ALA A 83 -12.65 1.83 5.79
C ALA A 83 -12.75 2.55 7.15
N SER A 84 -11.68 3.25 7.55
CA SER A 84 -11.68 4.09 8.75
C SER A 84 -12.66 5.27 8.62
N GLU A 85 -12.63 5.95 7.48
CA GLU A 85 -13.52 7.08 7.17
C GLU A 85 -14.98 6.63 7.11
N ALA A 86 -15.25 5.54 6.38
CA ALA A 86 -16.55 4.88 6.33
C ALA A 86 -17.12 4.60 7.72
N THR A 87 -16.29 4.03 8.61
CA THR A 87 -16.68 3.73 9.99
C THR A 87 -16.95 4.99 10.79
N THR A 88 -16.13 6.03 10.62
CA THR A 88 -16.29 7.33 11.27
C THR A 88 -17.61 7.98 10.86
N GLN A 89 -17.91 8.03 9.57
CA GLN A 89 -19.16 8.60 9.05
C GLN A 89 -20.39 7.80 9.49
N TYR A 90 -20.29 6.47 9.55
CA TYR A 90 -21.34 5.62 10.10
C TYR A 90 -21.64 5.93 11.57
N VAL A 91 -20.60 6.06 12.40
CA VAL A 91 -20.75 6.42 13.83
C VAL A 91 -21.37 7.81 14.00
N ASN A 92 -21.05 8.75 13.10
CA ASN A 92 -21.63 10.09 13.09
C ASN A 92 -23.07 10.13 12.55
N GLY A 93 -23.60 9.02 12.05
CA GLY A 93 -24.94 8.94 11.46
C GLY A 93 -25.04 9.41 10.01
N ASN A 94 -23.92 9.75 9.36
CA ASN A 94 -23.85 10.20 7.98
C ASN A 94 -23.76 9.01 7.02
N LEU A 95 -24.87 8.30 6.82
CA LEU A 95 -24.87 7.04 6.08
C LEU A 95 -24.49 7.19 4.59
N ASP A 96 -24.82 8.32 3.96
CA ASP A 96 -24.46 8.58 2.56
C ASP A 96 -22.94 8.77 2.39
N MET A 97 -22.33 9.58 3.27
CA MET A 97 -20.87 9.77 3.31
C MET A 97 -20.15 8.47 3.67
N ALA A 98 -20.73 7.65 4.54
CA ALA A 98 -20.18 6.36 4.90
C ALA A 98 -20.16 5.40 3.70
N ALA A 99 -21.25 5.37 2.91
CA ALA A 99 -21.32 4.57 1.70
C ALA A 99 -20.32 5.05 0.63
N GLU A 100 -20.20 6.36 0.42
CA GLU A 100 -19.22 6.94 -0.50
C GLU A 100 -17.78 6.60 -0.09
N ALA A 101 -17.43 6.73 1.19
CA ALA A 101 -16.10 6.37 1.69
C ALA A 101 -15.81 4.87 1.52
N GLN A 102 -16.81 4.01 1.72
CA GLN A 102 -16.69 2.58 1.48
C GLN A 102 -16.47 2.26 -0.02
N GLU A 103 -17.19 2.91 -0.92
CA GLU A 103 -17.06 2.72 -2.37
C GLU A 103 -15.68 3.15 -2.89
N ASN A 104 -15.09 4.17 -2.27
CA ASN A 104 -13.75 4.67 -2.63
C ASN A 104 -12.61 3.95 -1.90
N ALA A 105 -12.89 3.06 -0.94
CA ALA A 105 -11.86 2.32 -0.22
C ALA A 105 -11.11 1.36 -1.17
N GLY A 106 -9.79 1.48 -1.24
CA GLY A 106 -8.95 0.68 -2.13
C GLY A 106 -8.88 1.21 -3.57
N VAL A 107 -9.47 2.38 -3.85
CA VAL A 107 -9.21 3.11 -5.08
C VAL A 107 -7.87 3.83 -4.91
N VAL A 108 -6.88 3.45 -5.72
CA VAL A 108 -5.58 4.13 -5.79
C VAL A 108 -5.60 5.00 -7.05
N PRO A 109 -5.50 6.34 -6.95
CA PRO A 109 -5.40 7.20 -8.11
C PRO A 109 -4.18 6.83 -8.94
N GLU A 110 -4.33 6.77 -10.27
CA GLU A 110 -3.16 6.66 -11.12
C GLU A 110 -2.22 7.85 -10.87
N PRO A 111 -0.90 7.62 -10.78
CA PRO A 111 0.04 8.71 -10.65
C PRO A 111 -0.15 9.69 -11.83
N PRO A 112 -0.09 11.01 -11.59
CA PRO A 112 -0.27 11.98 -12.66
C PRO A 112 0.77 11.72 -13.76
N THR A 113 0.31 11.59 -15.00
CA THR A 113 1.18 11.43 -16.16
C THR A 113 1.98 12.73 -16.35
N TYR A 114 3.25 12.75 -15.91
CA TYR A 114 4.18 13.83 -16.25
C TYR A 114 5.16 13.35 -17.32
N GLY A 115 4.95 13.79 -18.57
CA GLY A 115 5.82 13.47 -19.70
C GLY A 115 5.48 14.33 -20.94
N PRO A 116 6.40 14.47 -21.91
CA PRO A 116 6.27 15.43 -23.02
C PRO A 116 5.14 15.13 -24.02
N ASN A 117 4.36 14.06 -23.84
CA ASN A 117 3.25 13.67 -24.70
C ASN A 117 1.94 13.55 -23.90
N VAL A 118 1.51 14.62 -23.24
CA VAL A 118 0.14 14.73 -22.73
C VAL A 118 -0.74 15.30 -23.86
N PRO A 119 -1.84 14.67 -24.28
CA PRO A 119 -2.76 15.29 -25.22
C PRO A 119 -3.40 16.51 -24.55
N VAL A 120 -3.36 17.64 -25.25
CA VAL A 120 -4.05 18.90 -24.88
C VAL A 120 -5.57 18.75 -24.90
#